data_AF-A0A8H6PKS8-F1
#
_entry.id   AF-A0A8H6PKS8-F1
#
_cell.length_a   1.000
_cell.length_b   1.000
_cell.length_c   1.000
_cell.angle_alpha   90.00
_cell.angle_beta   90.00
_cell.angle_gamma   90.00
#
_symmetry.space_group_name_H-M   'P 1'
#
loop_
_entity.id
_entity.type
_entity.pdbx_description
1 polymer ?
#
loop_
_entity_poly.entity_id
_entity_poly.type
_entity_poly.pdbx_seq_one_letter_code
_entity_poly.pdbx_strand_id
1 'polypeptide(L)'
;MEVTLPSWLPLSIYAWLVQQVAFHAAGLVFEWCDRTRSLAHLKVRDIDRKPYMQMLPRVLFNQCFILLPSMMLVQAAGYCFSGPKHLHPVRFLLSLPVMAIGHDVVQYLTHRYLLHNPSLRLMRLLQHSLHHSTGASRGISACYMSAPDFFLEIVLPYLVPLALVGGGGADVLFHSLVAGSGAVGGIYEHSGYDFSAVFSPTAKIAGGRGQSSSWTPKVAALIRDFVDNRAHGEHHSRANVSFSDGFGSPGICDTLFGTRWDLVAARRAAAEKEWQAQRKRHMNH
;
A
#
# COMPACT_ATOMS: atom_id res chain seq x y z
N MET A 1 5.85 22.25 -19.67
CA MET A 1 5.17 23.43 -19.11
C MET A 1 5.59 23.54 -17.66
N GLU A 2 6.25 24.63 -17.27
CA GLU A 2 6.78 24.80 -15.92
C GLU A 2 5.64 25.17 -14.97
N VAL A 3 5.32 24.30 -14.01
CA VAL A 3 4.30 24.57 -13.00
C VAL A 3 4.95 25.39 -11.90
N THR A 4 4.71 26.71 -11.92
CA THR A 4 5.18 27.60 -10.85
C THR A 4 4.07 27.73 -9.82
N LEU A 5 4.33 27.28 -8.59
CA LEU A 5 3.38 27.47 -7.49
C LEU A 5 3.36 28.92 -7.01
N PRO A 6 2.19 29.45 -6.61
CA PRO A 6 2.13 30.73 -5.92
C PRO A 6 3.02 30.73 -4.67
N SER A 7 3.73 31.82 -4.40
CA SER A 7 4.69 31.92 -3.28
C SER A 7 4.06 31.71 -1.90
N TRP A 8 2.75 31.91 -1.77
CA TRP A 8 2.01 31.71 -0.53
C TRP A 8 1.59 30.26 -0.29
N LEU A 9 1.68 29.36 -1.28
CA LEU A 9 1.24 27.98 -1.19
C LEU A 9 2.43 27.05 -0.89
N PRO A 10 2.55 26.49 0.33
CA PRO A 10 3.59 25.52 0.62
C PRO A 10 3.45 24.27 -0.24
N LEU A 11 4.58 23.74 -0.71
CA LEU A 11 4.61 22.55 -1.56
C LEU A 11 4.02 21.30 -0.88
N SER A 12 4.15 21.17 0.45
CA SER A 12 3.46 20.12 1.22
C SER A 12 1.94 20.19 1.07
N ILE A 13 1.34 21.39 1.09
CA ILE A 13 -0.11 21.57 0.89
C ILE A 13 -0.49 21.20 -0.53
N TYR A 14 0.31 21.61 -1.52
CA TYR A 14 0.06 21.24 -2.91
C TYR A 14 0.15 19.71 -3.12
N ALA A 15 1.20 19.06 -2.62
CA ALA A 15 1.37 17.62 -2.71
C ALA A 15 0.24 16.87 -2.00
N TRP A 16 -0.21 17.39 -0.85
CA TRP A 16 -1.38 16.89 -0.14
C TRP A 16 -2.67 17.02 -0.96
N LEU A 17 -2.89 18.14 -1.66
CA LEU A 17 -4.04 18.32 -2.56
C LEU A 17 -4.02 17.31 -3.70
N VAL A 18 -2.85 17.07 -4.31
CA VAL A 18 -2.69 16.03 -5.34
C VAL A 18 -3.05 14.65 -4.77
N GLN A 19 -2.58 14.34 -3.56
CA GLN A 19 -2.92 13.10 -2.85
C GLN A 19 -4.44 13.00 -2.63
N GLN A 20 -5.11 14.05 -2.16
CA GLN A 20 -6.57 14.06 -1.94
C GLN A 20 -7.32 13.79 -3.24
N VAL A 21 -6.98 14.50 -4.31
CA VAL A 21 -7.66 14.36 -5.60
C VAL A 21 -7.47 12.94 -6.14
N ALA A 22 -6.23 12.43 -6.15
CA ALA A 22 -5.93 11.09 -6.64
C ALA A 22 -6.65 10.00 -5.81
N PHE A 23 -6.57 10.10 -4.48
CA PHE A 23 -7.19 9.14 -3.55
C PHE A 23 -8.70 9.10 -3.71
N HIS A 24 -9.38 10.24 -3.68
CA HIS A 24 -10.83 10.30 -3.75
C HIS A 24 -11.35 10.00 -5.15
N ALA A 25 -10.67 10.45 -6.22
CA ALA A 25 -11.06 10.10 -7.58
C ALA A 25 -10.98 8.58 -7.80
N ALA A 26 -9.86 7.95 -7.45
CA ALA A 26 -9.71 6.49 -7.54
C ALA A 26 -10.71 5.76 -6.64
N GLY A 27 -10.89 6.22 -5.40
CA GLY A 27 -11.83 5.63 -4.45
C GLY A 27 -13.28 5.71 -4.93
N LEU A 28 -13.68 6.82 -5.56
CA LEU A 28 -15.02 6.97 -6.15
C LEU A 28 -15.21 6.08 -7.38
N VAL A 29 -14.18 5.87 -8.20
CA VAL A 29 -14.22 4.92 -9.32
C VAL A 29 -14.47 3.51 -8.80
N PHE A 30 -13.74 3.06 -7.76
CA PHE A 30 -13.96 1.74 -7.18
C PHE A 30 -15.33 1.62 -6.48
N GLU A 31 -15.77 2.65 -5.77
CA GLU A 31 -17.12 2.68 -5.17
C GLU A 31 -18.20 2.60 -6.25
N TRP A 32 -18.03 3.29 -7.38
CA TRP A 32 -18.93 3.18 -8.53
C TRP A 32 -18.93 1.77 -9.11
N CYS A 33 -17.76 1.13 -9.25
CA CYS A 33 -17.65 -0.26 -9.69
C CYS A 33 -18.37 -1.21 -8.74
N ASP A 34 -18.23 -1.01 -7.42
CA ASP A 34 -18.88 -1.82 -6.40
C ASP A 34 -20.42 -1.70 -6.45
N ARG A 35 -20.93 -0.48 -6.67
CA ARG A 35 -22.38 -0.23 -6.74
C ARG A 35 -23.01 -0.76 -8.03
N THR A 36 -22.32 -0.61 -9.15
CA THR A 36 -22.83 -0.97 -10.48
C THR A 36 -22.50 -2.41 -10.87
N ARG A 37 -21.60 -3.08 -10.13
CA ARG A 37 -21.04 -4.40 -10.45
C ARG A 37 -20.34 -4.45 -11.82
N SER A 38 -19.89 -3.30 -12.33
CA SER A 38 -19.27 -3.18 -13.66
C SER A 38 -18.00 -4.03 -13.82
N LEU A 39 -17.27 -4.26 -12.72
CA LEU A 39 -16.05 -5.08 -12.68
C LEU A 39 -16.16 -6.27 -11.72
N ALA A 40 -17.36 -6.79 -11.44
CA ALA A 40 -17.57 -7.84 -10.44
C ALA A 40 -16.74 -9.12 -10.67
N HIS A 41 -16.38 -9.43 -11.92
CA HIS A 41 -15.52 -10.57 -12.27
C HIS A 41 -14.05 -10.41 -11.82
N LEU A 42 -13.61 -9.17 -11.54
CA LEU A 42 -12.29 -8.84 -11.02
C LEU A 42 -12.32 -8.62 -9.50
N LYS A 43 -13.50 -8.61 -8.88
CA LYS A 43 -13.67 -8.45 -7.43
C LYS A 43 -13.42 -9.80 -6.76
N VAL A 44 -12.23 -9.96 -6.16
CA VAL A 44 -11.86 -11.19 -5.46
C VAL A 44 -12.33 -11.20 -4.01
N ARG A 45 -12.74 -10.04 -3.49
CA ARG A 45 -13.12 -9.90 -2.08
C ARG A 45 -14.20 -8.85 -1.88
N ASP A 46 -15.37 -9.28 -1.40
CA ASP A 46 -16.53 -8.41 -1.09
C ASP A 46 -17.15 -8.84 0.24
N ILE A 47 -16.53 -8.43 1.34
CA ILE A 47 -16.93 -8.85 2.70
C ILE A 47 -17.39 -7.68 3.57
N ASP A 48 -16.94 -6.46 3.30
CA ASP A 48 -17.30 -5.29 4.09
C ASP A 48 -18.74 -4.86 3.79
N ARG A 49 -19.42 -4.42 4.85
CA ARG A 49 -20.78 -3.90 4.81
C ARG A 49 -20.82 -2.39 5.04
N LYS A 50 -19.70 -1.77 5.42
CA LYS A 50 -19.60 -0.33 5.61
C LYS A 50 -19.59 0.38 4.26
N PRO A 51 -20.54 1.29 3.99
CA PRO A 51 -20.52 2.12 2.79
C PRO A 51 -19.45 3.20 2.88
N TYR A 52 -19.00 3.70 1.73
CA TYR A 52 -18.00 4.77 1.59
C TYR A 52 -18.20 5.94 2.55
N MET A 53 -19.44 6.44 2.64
CA MET A 53 -19.78 7.61 3.45
C MET A 53 -19.65 7.38 4.96
N GLN A 54 -19.70 6.13 5.44
CA GLN A 54 -19.46 5.84 6.86
C GLN A 54 -17.97 5.82 7.21
N MET A 55 -17.10 5.53 6.24
CA MET A 55 -15.65 5.54 6.43
C MET A 55 -15.05 6.95 6.23
N LEU A 56 -15.65 7.74 5.35
CA LEU A 56 -15.14 9.04 4.90
C LEU A 56 -14.77 10.00 6.05
N PRO A 57 -15.57 10.19 7.13
CA PRO A 57 -15.21 11.14 8.17
C PRO A 57 -13.88 10.84 8.85
N ARG A 58 -13.58 9.56 9.09
CA ARG A 58 -12.31 9.12 9.69
C ARG A 58 -11.15 9.23 8.71
N VAL A 59 -11.39 8.91 7.44
CA VAL A 59 -10.42 9.06 6.36
C VAL A 59 -10.00 10.53 6.22
N LEU A 60 -10.97 11.44 6.12
CA LEU A 60 -10.73 12.88 6.08
C LEU A 60 -10.04 13.37 7.37
N PHE A 61 -10.42 12.85 8.53
CA PHE A 61 -9.72 13.19 9.77
C PHE A 61 -8.24 12.85 9.70
N ASN A 62 -7.90 11.62 9.30
CA ASN A 62 -6.51 11.17 9.16
C ASN A 62 -5.74 12.01 8.12
N GLN A 63 -6.36 12.28 6.96
CA GLN A 63 -5.74 13.07 5.89
C GLN A 63 -5.52 14.54 6.29
N CYS A 64 -6.49 15.18 6.94
CA CYS A 64 -6.43 16.60 7.28
C CYS A 64 -5.67 16.89 8.59
N PHE A 65 -5.77 16.01 9.58
CA PHE A 65 -5.24 16.27 10.93
C PHE A 65 -4.01 15.44 11.29
N ILE A 66 -3.64 14.44 10.49
CA ILE A 66 -2.43 13.63 10.72
C ILE A 66 -1.46 13.78 9.55
N LEU A 67 -1.88 13.50 8.31
CA LEU A 67 -1.00 13.58 7.13
C LEU A 67 -0.56 15.02 6.86
N LEU A 68 -1.49 15.94 6.66
CA LEU A 68 -1.17 17.32 6.30
C LEU A 68 -0.26 18.02 7.34
N PRO A 69 -0.55 17.98 8.66
CA PRO A 69 0.34 18.58 9.65
C PRO A 69 1.73 17.93 9.66
N SER A 70 1.82 16.62 9.45
CA SER A 70 3.12 15.94 9.36
C SER A 70 3.93 16.39 8.16
N MET A 71 3.30 16.52 6.98
CA MET A 71 3.94 17.04 5.76
C MET A 71 4.41 18.48 5.95
N MET A 72 3.58 19.33 6.56
CA MET A 72 3.94 20.72 6.86
C MET A 72 5.08 20.81 7.87
N LEU A 73 5.08 19.95 8.90
CA LEU A 73 6.13 19.90 9.91
C LEU A 73 7.48 19.52 9.30
N VAL A 74 7.55 18.48 8.48
CA VAL A 74 8.82 18.07 7.84
C VAL A 74 9.29 19.08 6.80
N GLN A 75 8.37 19.83 6.17
CA GLN A 75 8.74 20.97 5.33
C GLN A 75 9.31 22.12 6.15
N ALA A 76 8.65 22.50 7.24
CA ALA A 76 9.10 23.57 8.13
C ALA A 76 10.48 23.25 8.76
N ALA A 77 10.73 21.98 9.07
CA ALA A 77 12.02 21.50 9.54
C ALA A 77 13.09 21.39 8.43
N GLY A 78 12.71 21.58 7.16
CA GLY A 78 13.60 21.51 6.02
C GLY A 78 13.99 20.11 5.56
N TYR A 79 13.35 19.05 6.09
CA TYR A 79 13.65 17.67 5.73
C TYR A 79 13.01 17.21 4.41
N CYS A 80 11.83 17.74 4.08
CA CYS A 80 11.10 17.40 2.85
C CYS A 80 10.57 18.66 2.16
N PHE A 81 10.22 18.57 0.88
CA PHE A 81 9.57 19.65 0.10
C PHE A 81 10.38 20.96 0.04
N SER A 82 11.69 20.88 0.26
CA SER A 82 12.61 22.00 0.35
C SER A 82 13.82 21.76 -0.56
N GLY A 83 14.46 22.83 -1.04
CA GLY A 83 15.67 22.74 -1.87
C GLY A 83 15.44 23.10 -3.34
N PRO A 84 16.17 22.48 -4.29
CA PRO A 84 16.13 22.83 -5.71
C PRO A 84 14.73 22.70 -6.31
N LYS A 85 14.31 23.66 -7.14
CA LYS A 85 13.00 23.66 -7.82
C LYS A 85 12.84 22.51 -8.82
N HIS A 86 13.94 22.01 -9.35
CA HIS A 86 13.98 20.89 -10.30
C HIS A 86 15.07 19.93 -9.84
N LEU A 87 14.74 18.66 -9.71
CA LEU A 87 15.72 17.63 -9.44
C LEU A 87 16.54 17.35 -10.71
N HIS A 88 17.82 17.04 -10.53
CA HIS A 88 18.60 16.49 -11.64
C HIS A 88 17.92 15.20 -12.14
N PRO A 89 17.77 14.96 -13.45
CA PRO A 89 17.00 13.84 -13.99
C PRO A 89 17.41 12.46 -13.44
N VAL A 90 18.71 12.24 -13.25
CA VAL A 90 19.23 11.00 -12.65
C VAL A 90 18.77 10.86 -11.19
N ARG A 91 18.80 11.95 -10.41
CA ARG A 91 18.32 11.94 -9.03
C ARG A 91 16.81 11.68 -8.99
N PHE A 92 16.05 12.34 -9.84
CA PHE A 92 14.60 12.11 -9.98
C PHE A 92 14.31 10.62 -10.22
N LEU A 93 14.95 10.01 -11.22
CA LEU A 93 14.72 8.61 -11.59
C LEU A 93 15.18 7.63 -10.51
N LEU A 94 16.31 7.87 -9.86
CA LEU A 94 16.80 7.00 -8.78
C LEU A 94 16.01 7.16 -7.47
N SER A 95 15.42 8.33 -7.23
CA SER A 95 14.57 8.54 -6.05
C SER A 95 13.30 7.70 -6.10
N LEU A 96 12.71 7.44 -7.26
CA LEU A 96 11.47 6.64 -7.36
C LEU A 96 11.60 5.21 -6.81
N PRO A 97 12.58 4.37 -7.23
CA PRO A 97 12.73 3.03 -6.65
C PRO A 97 13.17 3.08 -5.19
N VAL A 98 13.96 4.08 -4.78
CA VAL A 98 14.34 4.23 -3.36
C VAL A 98 13.14 4.60 -2.50
N MET A 99 12.22 5.43 -3.01
CA MET A 99 10.94 5.70 -2.33
C MET A 99 10.14 4.41 -2.15
N ALA A 100 10.00 3.59 -3.19
CA ALA A 100 9.26 2.33 -3.12
C ALA A 100 9.90 1.34 -2.12
N ILE A 101 11.22 1.15 -2.19
CA ILE A 101 11.95 0.26 -1.26
C ILE A 101 11.88 0.80 0.17
N GLY A 102 12.11 2.09 0.36
CA GLY A 102 12.07 2.71 1.69
C GLY A 102 10.67 2.63 2.29
N HIS A 103 9.63 2.80 1.48
CA HIS A 103 8.25 2.64 1.89
C HIS A 103 8.01 1.22 2.43
N ASP A 104 8.37 0.19 1.65
CA ASP A 104 8.25 -1.21 2.05
C ASP A 104 9.00 -1.51 3.35
N VAL A 105 10.23 -1.02 3.50
CA VAL A 105 11.05 -1.23 4.71
C VAL A 105 10.41 -0.59 5.94
N VAL A 106 10.02 0.69 5.85
CA VAL A 106 9.48 1.43 6.99
C VAL A 106 8.13 0.83 7.39
N GLN A 107 7.26 0.56 6.42
CA GLN A 107 5.98 -0.07 6.69
C GLN A 107 6.17 -1.45 7.29
N TYR A 108 7.03 -2.31 6.73
CA TYR A 108 7.23 -3.66 7.24
C TYR A 108 7.65 -3.63 8.71
N LEU A 109 8.55 -2.70 9.06
CA LEU A 109 9.01 -2.55 10.43
C LEU A 109 7.89 -2.09 11.38
N THR A 110 7.12 -1.07 10.99
CA THR A 110 6.03 -0.55 11.83
C THR A 110 4.88 -1.56 11.93
N HIS A 111 4.46 -2.11 10.81
CA HIS A 111 3.39 -3.06 10.71
C HIS A 111 3.67 -4.36 11.48
N ARG A 112 4.81 -4.99 11.22
CA ARG A 112 5.13 -6.29 11.84
C ARG A 112 5.50 -6.17 13.30
N TYR A 113 6.40 -5.24 13.65
CA TYR A 113 7.00 -5.21 14.99
C TYR A 113 6.28 -4.29 15.96
N LEU A 114 5.49 -3.31 15.49
CA LEU A 114 4.69 -2.44 16.35
C LEU A 114 3.20 -2.81 16.30
N LEU A 115 2.59 -2.85 15.11
CA LEU A 115 1.13 -3.00 14.97
C LEU A 115 0.65 -4.43 15.23
N HIS A 116 1.42 -5.42 14.76
CA HIS A 116 1.21 -6.84 15.07
C HIS A 116 2.03 -7.34 16.27
N ASN A 117 2.50 -6.44 17.14
CA ASN A 117 3.22 -6.85 18.34
C ASN A 117 2.33 -7.71 19.26
N PRO A 118 2.81 -8.84 19.80
CA PRO A 118 2.02 -9.71 20.68
C PRO A 118 1.62 -9.04 22.01
N SER A 119 2.18 -7.87 22.35
CA SER A 119 1.77 -7.06 23.49
C SER A 119 0.35 -6.51 23.31
N LEU A 120 -0.60 -7.10 24.05
CA LEU A 120 -2.01 -6.67 24.08
C LEU A 120 -2.19 -5.18 24.42
N ARG A 121 -1.26 -4.57 25.17
CA ARG A 121 -1.32 -3.14 25.50
C ARG A 121 -1.04 -2.27 24.28
N LEU A 122 0.00 -2.60 23.51
CA LEU A 122 0.39 -1.84 22.33
C LEU A 122 -0.66 -1.99 21.22
N MET A 123 -1.15 -3.22 20.97
CA MET A 123 -2.23 -3.45 20.00
C MET A 123 -3.50 -2.66 20.33
N ARG A 124 -3.89 -2.59 21.60
CA ARG A 124 -5.06 -1.80 22.03
C ARG A 124 -4.85 -0.30 21.85
N LEU A 125 -3.64 0.19 22.09
CA LEU A 125 -3.30 1.61 21.92
C LEU A 125 -3.32 2.00 20.44
N LEU A 126 -2.75 1.17 19.57
CA LEU A 126 -2.65 1.45 18.13
C LEU A 126 -3.95 1.16 17.39
N GLN A 127 -4.84 0.31 17.92
CA GLN A 127 -6.16 0.00 17.34
C GLN A 127 -6.11 -0.47 15.87
N HIS A 128 -5.05 -1.18 15.49
CA HIS A 128 -4.89 -1.72 14.13
C HIS A 128 -6.01 -2.69 13.72
N SER A 129 -6.75 -3.25 14.69
CA SER A 129 -7.96 -4.04 14.43
C SER A 129 -9.07 -3.25 13.73
N LEU A 130 -9.10 -1.92 13.85
CA LEU A 130 -10.05 -1.08 13.13
C LEU A 130 -9.81 -1.13 11.63
N HIS A 131 -8.54 -1.04 11.22
CA HIS A 131 -8.12 -1.13 9.83
C HIS A 131 -8.52 -2.48 9.24
N HIS A 132 -8.18 -3.56 9.96
CA HIS A 132 -8.58 -4.93 9.63
C HIS A 132 -10.09 -5.19 9.59
N SER A 133 -10.91 -4.36 10.25
CA SER A 133 -12.37 -4.56 10.29
C SER A 133 -13.06 -4.39 8.93
N THR A 134 -12.44 -3.65 8.01
CA THR A 134 -12.93 -3.48 6.63
C THR A 134 -12.45 -4.61 5.73
N GLY A 135 -11.30 -5.16 6.11
CA GLY A 135 -10.62 -6.19 5.42
C GLY A 135 -10.48 -5.88 3.93
N ALA A 136 -9.84 -4.77 3.55
CA ALA A 136 -9.44 -4.45 2.17
C ALA A 136 -10.42 -4.89 1.07
N SER A 137 -11.71 -4.58 1.22
CA SER A 137 -12.72 -4.85 0.20
C SER A 137 -13.33 -3.58 -0.38
N ARG A 138 -12.90 -2.41 0.09
CA ARG A 138 -13.38 -1.09 -0.32
C ARG A 138 -12.17 -0.16 -0.40
N GLY A 139 -11.89 0.43 -1.56
CA GLY A 139 -10.64 1.19 -1.74
C GLY A 139 -10.41 2.28 -0.70
N ILE A 140 -11.48 2.98 -0.28
CA ILE A 140 -11.40 4.03 0.76
C ILE A 140 -10.90 3.52 2.12
N SER A 141 -10.96 2.21 2.39
CA SER A 141 -10.49 1.63 3.65
C SER A 141 -8.98 1.75 3.83
N ALA A 142 -8.23 2.03 2.76
CA ALA A 142 -6.80 2.30 2.80
C ALA A 142 -6.40 3.40 3.80
N CYS A 143 -7.31 4.31 4.14
CA CYS A 143 -7.07 5.34 5.16
C CYS A 143 -8.08 5.26 6.32
N TYR A 144 -8.91 4.22 6.37
CA TYR A 144 -9.85 3.99 7.46
C TYR A 144 -9.17 3.22 8.58
N MET A 145 -8.50 3.96 9.45
CA MET A 145 -7.76 3.40 10.57
C MET A 145 -7.68 4.39 11.73
N SER A 146 -7.10 3.98 12.86
CA SER A 146 -6.87 4.90 13.98
C SER A 146 -5.81 5.94 13.60
N ALA A 147 -5.76 7.08 14.29
CA ALA A 147 -4.74 8.10 14.04
C ALA A 147 -3.29 7.58 14.23
N PRO A 148 -2.94 6.85 15.31
CA PRO A 148 -1.59 6.31 15.46
C PRO A 148 -1.28 5.21 14.42
N ASP A 149 -2.27 4.39 14.06
CA ASP A 149 -2.14 3.40 12.98
C ASP A 149 -1.83 4.09 11.65
N PHE A 150 -2.61 5.11 11.29
CA PHE A 150 -2.40 5.94 10.10
C PHE A 150 -1.03 6.60 10.06
N PHE A 151 -0.56 7.09 11.20
CA PHE A 151 0.77 7.67 11.27
C PHE A 151 1.86 6.63 10.98
N LEU A 152 1.73 5.43 11.52
CA LEU A 152 2.73 4.35 11.40
C LEU A 152 2.69 3.61 10.05
N GLU A 153 1.49 3.41 9.49
CA GLU A 153 1.25 2.70 8.21
C GLU A 153 1.38 3.61 6.99
N ILE A 154 1.01 4.89 7.10
CA ILE A 154 0.91 5.78 5.93
C ILE A 154 1.91 6.93 6.01
N VAL A 155 1.93 7.67 7.13
CA VAL A 155 2.75 8.89 7.22
C VAL A 155 4.23 8.58 7.26
N LEU A 156 4.67 7.65 8.12
CA LEU A 156 6.09 7.29 8.21
C LEU A 156 6.61 6.62 6.93
N PRO A 157 5.93 5.63 6.33
CA PRO A 157 6.40 5.02 5.09
C PRO A 157 6.46 5.98 3.90
N TYR A 158 5.70 7.07 3.93
CA TYR A 158 5.85 8.14 2.95
C TYR A 158 7.00 9.10 3.30
N LEU A 159 7.01 9.70 4.49
CA LEU A 159 7.89 10.83 4.80
C LEU A 159 9.32 10.42 5.15
N VAL A 160 9.54 9.25 5.75
CA VAL A 160 10.89 8.80 6.11
C VAL A 160 11.73 8.53 4.86
N PRO A 161 11.26 7.73 3.88
CA PRO A 161 11.99 7.55 2.63
C PRO A 161 12.19 8.86 1.86
N LEU A 162 11.18 9.75 1.88
CA LEU A 162 11.26 11.05 1.24
C LEU A 162 12.41 11.90 1.82
N ALA A 163 12.53 11.95 3.14
CA ALA A 163 13.63 12.64 3.80
C ALA A 163 14.98 12.00 3.44
N LEU A 164 15.06 10.66 3.40
CA LEU A 164 16.29 9.91 3.09
C LEU A 164 16.79 10.12 1.67
N VAL A 165 15.91 10.33 0.69
CA VAL A 165 16.31 10.70 -0.69
C VAL A 165 16.62 12.20 -0.84
N GLY A 166 16.76 12.92 0.28
CA GLY A 166 17.06 14.34 0.36
C GLY A 166 15.84 15.23 0.09
N GLY A 167 14.66 14.80 0.54
CA GLY A 167 13.45 15.60 0.63
C GLY A 167 12.66 15.81 -0.66
N GLY A 168 13.12 15.27 -1.80
CA GLY A 168 12.50 15.44 -3.11
C GLY A 168 12.65 16.85 -3.71
N GLY A 169 13.43 17.75 -3.08
CA GLY A 169 13.54 19.12 -3.53
C GLY A 169 12.23 19.90 -3.41
N ALA A 170 12.17 21.04 -4.08
CA ALA A 170 10.95 21.79 -4.35
C ALA A 170 10.32 21.41 -5.72
N ASP A 171 10.54 20.17 -6.17
CA ASP A 171 10.15 19.68 -7.49
C ASP A 171 8.68 19.22 -7.52
N VAL A 172 7.83 20.07 -8.10
CA VAL A 172 6.38 19.88 -8.18
C VAL A 172 6.02 18.58 -8.90
N LEU A 173 6.74 18.22 -9.95
CA LEU A 173 6.46 17.02 -10.74
C LEU A 173 6.76 15.77 -9.91
N PHE A 174 7.91 15.75 -9.23
CA PHE A 174 8.31 14.64 -8.36
C PHE A 174 7.26 14.40 -7.28
N HIS A 175 6.85 15.45 -6.55
CA HIS A 175 5.87 15.32 -5.48
C HIS A 175 4.49 14.94 -6.00
N SER A 176 4.07 15.45 -7.17
CA SER A 176 2.79 15.07 -7.78
C SER A 176 2.78 13.60 -8.16
N LEU A 177 3.87 13.10 -8.76
CA LEU A 177 3.99 11.72 -9.18
C LEU A 177 3.99 10.78 -7.97
N VAL A 178 4.83 11.05 -6.97
CA VAL A 178 4.94 10.22 -5.76
C VAL A 178 3.62 10.23 -4.99
N ALA A 179 3.08 11.41 -4.64
CA ALA A 179 1.85 11.49 -3.86
C ALA A 179 0.63 10.90 -4.59
N GLY A 180 0.52 11.17 -5.90
CA GLY A 180 -0.58 10.67 -6.72
C GLY A 180 -0.52 9.15 -6.94
N SER A 181 0.65 8.61 -7.30
CA SER A 181 0.80 7.17 -7.51
C SER A 181 0.64 6.37 -6.21
N GLY A 182 1.18 6.86 -5.10
CA GLY A 182 0.98 6.24 -3.78
C GLY A 182 -0.50 6.18 -3.38
N ALA A 183 -1.25 7.27 -3.60
CA ALA A 183 -2.68 7.33 -3.34
C ALA A 183 -3.48 6.31 -4.16
N VAL A 184 -3.20 6.22 -5.47
CA VAL A 184 -3.88 5.26 -6.36
C VAL A 184 -3.51 3.82 -5.99
N GLY A 185 -2.24 3.56 -5.67
CA GLY A 185 -1.76 2.24 -5.24
C GLY A 185 -2.46 1.77 -3.98
N GLY A 186 -2.48 2.59 -2.92
CA GLY A 186 -3.15 2.22 -1.67
C GLY A 186 -4.66 1.99 -1.83
N ILE A 187 -5.34 2.80 -2.65
CA ILE A 187 -6.74 2.58 -2.99
C ILE A 187 -6.92 1.25 -3.73
N TYR A 188 -6.07 0.94 -4.70
CA TYR A 188 -6.15 -0.29 -5.47
C TYR A 188 -5.98 -1.52 -4.58
N GLU A 189 -4.96 -1.52 -3.72
CA GLU A 189 -4.67 -2.63 -2.81
C GLU A 189 -5.88 -2.89 -1.88
N HIS A 190 -6.46 -1.84 -1.33
CA HIS A 190 -7.65 -1.95 -0.46
C HIS A 190 -8.98 -2.16 -1.19
N SER A 191 -8.99 -2.09 -2.52
CA SER A 191 -10.22 -2.17 -3.30
C SER A 191 -10.82 -3.57 -3.33
N GLY A 192 -10.05 -4.61 -3.02
CA GLY A 192 -10.46 -6.01 -3.17
C GLY A 192 -10.64 -6.44 -4.64
N TYR A 193 -10.26 -5.61 -5.59
CA TYR A 193 -10.13 -5.98 -7.00
C TYR A 193 -8.73 -6.54 -7.26
N ASP A 194 -8.66 -7.50 -8.18
CA ASP A 194 -7.42 -8.09 -8.67
C ASP A 194 -7.39 -8.01 -10.20
N PHE A 195 -6.65 -7.03 -10.70
CA PHE A 195 -6.46 -6.83 -12.14
C PHE A 195 -5.43 -7.78 -12.75
N SER A 196 -4.71 -8.56 -11.93
CA SER A 196 -3.77 -9.57 -12.43
C SER A 196 -4.48 -10.64 -13.25
N ALA A 197 -5.77 -10.88 -12.94
CA ALA A 197 -6.64 -11.78 -13.68
C ALA A 197 -6.74 -11.44 -15.18
N VAL A 198 -6.64 -10.16 -15.55
CA VAL A 198 -6.68 -9.70 -16.97
C VAL A 198 -5.44 -10.16 -17.73
N PHE A 199 -4.32 -10.33 -17.04
CA PHE A 199 -3.04 -10.72 -17.62
C PHE A 199 -2.75 -12.22 -17.49
N SER A 200 -3.73 -12.99 -17.01
CA SER A 200 -3.57 -14.43 -16.83
C SER A 200 -3.70 -15.17 -18.17
N PRO A 201 -2.78 -16.10 -18.52
CA PRO A 201 -2.81 -16.84 -19.80
C PRO A 201 -4.10 -17.65 -20.01
N THR A 202 -4.82 -17.94 -18.93
CA THR A 202 -6.06 -18.73 -18.88
C THR A 202 -7.32 -17.86 -18.76
N ALA A 203 -7.21 -16.53 -18.88
CA ALA A 203 -8.36 -15.62 -18.85
C ALA A 203 -9.30 -15.91 -20.03
N LYS A 204 -10.22 -16.86 -19.84
CA LYS A 204 -11.38 -17.06 -20.69
C LYS A 204 -12.32 -15.89 -20.44
N ILE A 205 -12.13 -14.80 -21.17
CA ILE A 205 -13.14 -13.75 -21.27
C ILE A 205 -14.43 -14.47 -21.71
N ALA A 206 -15.45 -14.37 -20.87
CA ALA A 206 -16.75 -15.00 -21.09
C ALA A 206 -17.41 -14.34 -22.32
N GLY A 207 -17.16 -14.92 -23.49
CA GLY A 207 -17.60 -14.39 -24.77
C GLY A 207 -16.57 -14.76 -25.83
N GLY A 208 -16.89 -15.78 -26.63
CA GLY A 208 -15.95 -16.40 -27.56
C GLY A 208 -15.23 -15.43 -28.50
N ARG A 209 -14.06 -15.90 -28.93
CA ARG A 209 -13.08 -15.30 -29.86
C ARG A 209 -12.21 -14.21 -29.26
N GLY A 210 -10.92 -14.54 -29.17
CA GLY A 210 -9.86 -13.55 -28.99
C GLY A 210 -8.80 -14.01 -28.02
N GLN A 211 -7.90 -14.87 -28.50
CA GLN A 211 -6.55 -14.96 -27.97
C GLN A 211 -5.90 -13.58 -28.17
N SER A 212 -6.12 -12.66 -27.23
CA SER A 212 -5.62 -11.30 -27.31
C SER A 212 -4.74 -11.03 -26.10
N SER A 213 -3.46 -11.35 -26.22
CA SER A 213 -2.48 -10.36 -25.83
C SER A 213 -1.28 -10.44 -26.78
N SER A 214 -1.09 -9.37 -27.56
CA SER A 214 0.07 -9.09 -28.39
C SER A 214 1.35 -8.82 -27.58
N TRP A 215 1.40 -9.30 -26.34
CA TRP A 215 2.42 -9.01 -25.35
C TRP A 215 3.30 -10.24 -25.19
N THR A 216 4.62 -10.05 -25.10
CA THR A 216 5.48 -11.21 -24.82
C THR A 216 5.10 -11.81 -23.46
N PRO A 217 5.09 -13.15 -23.32
CA PRO A 217 4.68 -13.82 -22.07
C PRO A 217 5.41 -13.31 -20.82
N LYS A 218 6.65 -12.84 -20.99
CA LYS A 218 7.46 -12.26 -19.91
C LYS A 218 6.95 -10.91 -19.43
N VAL A 219 6.51 -10.03 -20.34
CA VAL A 219 5.96 -8.73 -19.97
C VAL A 219 4.58 -8.89 -19.33
N ALA A 220 3.75 -9.79 -19.86
CA ALA A 220 2.46 -10.11 -19.24
C ALA A 220 2.64 -10.66 -17.82
N ALA A 221 3.62 -11.56 -17.60
CA ALA A 221 3.94 -12.07 -16.27
C ALA A 221 4.42 -10.95 -15.32
N LEU A 222 5.30 -10.05 -15.80
CA LEU A 222 5.79 -8.95 -14.99
C LEU A 222 4.67 -7.98 -14.59
N ILE A 223 3.77 -7.63 -15.51
CA ILE A 223 2.61 -6.77 -15.21
C ILE A 223 1.68 -7.48 -14.23
N ARG A 224 1.38 -8.76 -14.47
CA ARG A 224 0.53 -9.57 -13.60
C ARG A 224 1.06 -9.55 -12.16
N ASP A 225 2.35 -9.84 -11.99
CA ASP A 225 2.96 -9.90 -10.66
C ASP A 225 3.00 -8.49 -10.01
N PHE A 226 3.12 -7.42 -10.80
CA PHE A 226 3.07 -6.03 -10.30
C PHE A 226 1.67 -5.59 -9.86
N VAL A 227 0.61 -6.09 -10.51
CA VAL A 227 -0.78 -5.73 -10.18
C VAL A 227 -1.46 -6.81 -9.33
N ASP A 228 -0.75 -7.83 -8.85
CA ASP A 228 -1.34 -8.87 -7.99
C ASP A 228 -1.70 -8.27 -6.63
N ASN A 229 -2.98 -8.30 -6.29
CA ASN A 229 -3.51 -7.79 -5.03
C ASN A 229 -3.86 -8.90 -4.02
N ARG A 230 -3.59 -10.15 -4.37
CA ARG A 230 -3.96 -11.31 -3.54
C ARG A 230 -3.22 -11.32 -2.20
N ALA A 231 -1.96 -10.91 -2.20
CA ALA A 231 -1.12 -10.91 -1.01
C ALA A 231 -1.72 -10.04 0.12
N HIS A 232 -2.21 -8.86 -0.24
CA HIS A 232 -2.86 -7.94 0.69
C HIS A 232 -4.19 -8.48 1.21
N GLY A 233 -4.99 -9.07 0.31
CA GLY A 233 -6.24 -9.74 0.68
C GLY A 233 -6.03 -10.90 1.67
N GLU A 234 -4.97 -11.69 1.50
CA GLU A 234 -4.61 -12.76 2.43
C GLU A 234 -4.17 -12.19 3.79
N HIS A 235 -3.39 -11.12 3.82
CA HIS A 235 -3.01 -10.41 5.04
C HIS A 235 -4.23 -9.97 5.88
N HIS A 236 -5.22 -9.32 5.25
CA HIS A 236 -6.45 -8.93 5.92
C HIS A 236 -7.38 -10.09 6.30
N SER A 237 -7.14 -11.31 5.80
CA SER A 237 -7.90 -12.51 6.21
C SER A 237 -7.19 -13.31 7.31
N ARG A 238 -5.86 -13.28 7.31
CA ARG A 238 -4.98 -14.04 8.18
C ARG A 238 -4.01 -13.05 8.80
N ALA A 239 -4.33 -12.56 10.00
CA ALA A 239 -3.58 -11.58 10.78
C ALA A 239 -2.12 -11.97 11.15
N ASN A 240 -1.57 -13.01 10.51
CA ASN A 240 -0.28 -13.63 10.75
C ASN A 240 0.68 -13.44 9.55
N VAL A 241 0.20 -12.86 8.46
CA VAL A 241 1.00 -12.44 7.30
C VAL A 241 1.27 -10.95 7.46
N SER A 242 2.49 -10.48 7.22
CA SER A 242 2.76 -9.04 7.05
C SER A 242 2.62 -8.73 5.56
N PHE A 243 2.03 -7.59 5.23
CA PHE A 243 2.01 -7.04 3.88
C PHE A 243 2.17 -5.54 3.99
N SER A 244 2.80 -4.91 2.99
CA SER A 244 3.00 -3.46 3.00
C SER A 244 1.96 -2.70 2.19
N ASP A 245 1.26 -1.80 2.88
CA ASP A 245 0.20 -0.96 2.31
C ASP A 245 0.78 0.22 1.55
N GLY A 246 0.73 0.21 0.22
CA GLY A 246 1.03 1.36 -0.63
C GLY A 246 2.18 1.14 -1.62
N PHE A 247 2.12 1.89 -2.72
CA PHE A 247 3.05 1.85 -3.86
C PHE A 247 3.23 0.48 -4.53
N GLY A 248 2.28 -0.45 -4.39
CA GLY A 248 2.46 -1.81 -4.90
C GLY A 248 3.64 -2.45 -4.21
N SER A 249 3.63 -2.49 -2.87
CA SER A 249 4.71 -3.11 -2.10
C SER A 249 5.03 -4.45 -2.78
N PRO A 250 6.28 -4.63 -3.26
CA PRO A 250 6.65 -5.88 -3.90
C PRO A 250 6.71 -7.04 -2.89
N GLY A 251 6.39 -6.79 -1.61
CA GLY A 251 6.67 -7.67 -0.50
C GLY A 251 8.15 -8.02 -0.47
N ILE A 252 9.04 -7.03 -0.67
CA ILE A 252 10.50 -7.28 -0.67
C ILE A 252 10.89 -7.77 0.71
N CYS A 253 10.52 -7.03 1.76
CA CYS A 253 10.76 -7.43 3.13
C CYS A 253 10.09 -8.77 3.44
N ASP A 254 8.83 -8.98 3.03
CA ASP A 254 8.14 -10.25 3.25
C ASP A 254 8.79 -11.44 2.54
N THR A 255 9.40 -11.22 1.39
CA THR A 255 10.16 -12.24 0.67
C THR A 255 11.49 -12.52 1.37
N LEU A 256 12.24 -11.47 1.73
CA LEU A 256 13.56 -11.59 2.38
C LEU A 256 13.48 -12.24 3.76
N PHE A 257 12.49 -11.87 4.56
CA PHE A 257 12.25 -12.46 5.88
C PHE A 257 11.40 -13.74 5.80
N GLY A 258 10.87 -14.06 4.61
CA GLY A 258 10.07 -15.24 4.30
C GLY A 258 8.79 -15.32 5.13
N THR A 259 8.09 -14.20 5.17
CA THR A 259 6.81 -13.96 5.84
C THR A 259 5.68 -13.73 4.84
N ARG A 260 6.00 -13.81 3.53
CA ARG A 260 5.04 -13.82 2.42
C ARG A 260 3.99 -14.92 2.58
N TRP A 261 2.74 -14.59 2.26
CA TRP A 261 1.55 -15.42 2.51
C TRP A 261 1.65 -16.88 2.03
N ASP A 262 2.24 -17.11 0.87
CA ASP A 262 2.40 -18.43 0.26
C ASP A 262 3.57 -19.24 0.85
N LEU A 263 4.58 -18.57 1.41
CA LEU A 263 5.72 -19.21 2.07
C LEU A 263 5.38 -19.69 3.49
N VAL A 264 4.48 -19.00 4.19
CA VAL A 264 4.16 -19.28 5.61
C VAL A 264 3.60 -20.70 5.81
N ALA A 265 2.67 -21.14 4.96
CA ALA A 265 2.08 -22.48 5.08
C ALA A 265 3.14 -23.59 4.89
N ALA A 266 3.98 -23.45 3.85
CA ALA A 266 5.05 -24.39 3.58
C ALA A 266 6.10 -24.44 4.70
N ARG A 267 6.50 -23.28 5.23
CA ARG A 267 7.45 -23.19 6.36
C ARG A 267 6.88 -23.77 7.65
N ARG A 268 5.61 -23.49 7.97
CA ARG A 268 4.96 -24.07 9.15
C ARG A 268 4.92 -25.59 9.08
N ALA A 269 4.55 -26.14 7.92
CA ALA A 269 4.56 -27.58 7.70
C ALA A 269 5.98 -28.18 7.83
N ALA A 270 7.00 -27.50 7.31
CA ALA A 270 8.40 -27.92 7.43
C ALA A 270 8.88 -27.92 8.90
N ALA A 271 8.62 -26.84 9.64
CA ALA A 271 8.99 -26.71 11.05
C ALA A 271 8.27 -27.76 11.93
N GLU A 272 7.00 -28.03 11.68
CA GLU A 272 6.24 -29.04 12.41
C GLU A 272 6.76 -30.46 12.12
N LYS A 273 7.14 -30.74 10.87
CA LYS A 273 7.80 -31.99 10.49
C LYS A 273 9.15 -32.17 11.19
N GLU A 274 9.95 -31.10 11.26
CA GLU A 274 11.24 -31.12 11.96
C GLU A 274 11.05 -31.33 13.47
N TRP A 275 10.13 -30.61 14.10
CA TRP A 275 9.77 -30.79 15.51
C TRP A 275 9.35 -32.23 15.83
N GLN A 276 8.50 -32.82 14.98
CA GLN A 276 8.10 -34.22 15.12
C GLN A 276 9.29 -35.18 14.99
N ALA A 277 10.23 -34.90 14.07
CA ALA A 277 11.44 -35.69 13.91
C ALA A 277 12.37 -35.59 15.13
N GLN A 278 12.55 -34.39 15.68
CA GLN A 278 13.32 -34.16 16.91
C GLN A 278 12.68 -34.89 18.11
N ARG A 279 11.35 -34.80 18.26
CA ARG A 279 10.62 -35.47 19.33
C ARG A 279 10.75 -37.00 19.26
N LYS A 280 10.70 -37.58 18.05
CA LYS A 280 10.94 -39.02 17.86
C LYS A 280 12.36 -39.44 18.24
N ARG A 281 13.37 -38.61 17.93
CA ARG A 281 14.77 -38.88 18.34
C ARG A 281 14.92 -38.83 19.86
N HIS A 282 14.27 -37.89 20.53
CA HIS A 282 14.30 -37.77 21.98
C HIS A 282 13.54 -38.88 22.73
N MET A 283 12.58 -39.56 22.09
CA MET A 283 11.85 -40.68 22.71
C MET A 283 12.52 -42.04 22.48
N ASN A 284 13.52 -42.12 21.60
CA ASN A 284 14.24 -43.34 21.25
C ASN A 284 15.63 -43.43 21.92
N HIS A 285 15.95 -42.49 22.81
CA HIS A 285 17.12 -42.48 23.70
C HIS A 285 16.64 -42.52 25.14
#